data_AF-A0A957WCJ1-F1
#
_entry.id   AF-A0A957WCJ1-F1
#
_cell.length_a   1.000
_cell.length_b   1.000
_cell.length_c   1.000
_cell.angle_alpha   90.00
_cell.angle_beta   90.00
_cell.angle_gamma   90.00
#
_symmetry.space_group_name_H-M   'P 1'
#
loop_
_entity.id
_entity.type
_entity.pdbx_description
1 polymer ?
#
loop_
_entity_poly.entity_id
_entity_poly.type
_entity_poly.pdbx_seq_one_letter_code
_entity_poly.pdbx_strand_id
1 'polypeptide(L)'
;MEPASCQTELRNTLRLQITAATYDAHVAGLRLIEAGPERWLLATPSAQSLEWLQSPRLYPLIEAAAQRLAGEPVTVEIELAQNGNGHDLAAPEPDPMPDDSPGAAVARADYYSAYFGGKGKPAAAGYAMLPHYASQFWVPFLGRAFLLWKRLDADSRVDLKQVENRWSDVRVITYRSLANKLNYPHTRYIAGQTLECSASGRAIAEAGEPIAQCCLNHAPIRTKIDHQDRPRCYYWYTGQLEELYNEKLIGIDVEKKGSSPRSYTIQIQVWRLLPILTPHQVGQLNGDLQQDHQRWLEDFGDRLGIDYAGWQCITEPSLVDLMDGYHEYKQLTEPHTFAADFLSLPCQSRIGYSLAESSVIATPESQKEAQGSVIATLESQKEAQGSVIATLESQKEAP
;
A
#
# COMPACT_ATOMS: atom_id res chain seq x y z
N MET A 1 33.25 -21.13 12.61
CA MET A 1 32.17 -20.39 11.93
C MET A 1 32.44 -20.43 10.44
N GLU A 2 31.42 -20.52 9.59
CA GLU A 2 31.63 -20.43 8.14
C GLU A 2 32.04 -19.00 7.75
N PRO A 3 33.12 -18.81 6.97
CA PRO A 3 33.61 -17.49 6.58
C PRO A 3 32.54 -16.59 5.94
N ALA A 4 31.62 -17.17 5.15
CA ALA A 4 30.54 -16.43 4.49
C ALA A 4 29.56 -15.78 5.48
N SER A 5 29.23 -16.47 6.58
CA SER A 5 28.37 -15.93 7.63
C SER A 5 29.05 -14.77 8.35
N CYS A 6 30.31 -14.96 8.76
CA CYS A 6 31.12 -13.93 9.42
C CYS A 6 31.28 -12.68 8.54
N GLN A 7 31.50 -12.86 7.24
CA GLN A 7 31.65 -11.74 6.30
C GLN A 7 30.37 -10.89 6.24
N THR A 8 29.21 -11.52 6.17
CA THR A 8 27.92 -10.83 6.08
C THR A 8 27.65 -10.03 7.34
N GLU A 9 27.88 -10.63 8.51
CA GLU A 9 27.70 -9.97 9.80
C GLU A 9 28.69 -8.83 10.04
N LEU A 10 29.96 -9.01 9.63
CA LEU A 10 30.98 -7.96 9.70
C LEU A 10 30.58 -6.75 8.86
N ARG A 11 30.15 -6.99 7.62
CA ARG A 11 29.68 -5.94 6.70
C ARG A 11 28.44 -5.23 7.23
N ASN A 12 27.46 -5.95 7.78
CA ASN A 12 26.27 -5.34 8.36
C ASN A 12 26.61 -4.48 9.59
N THR A 13 27.51 -4.96 10.45
CA THR A 13 27.97 -4.22 11.63
C THR A 13 28.67 -2.92 11.21
N LEU A 14 29.55 -2.98 10.21
CA LEU A 14 30.25 -1.79 9.70
C LEU A 14 29.29 -0.80 9.03
N ARG A 15 28.29 -1.28 8.28
CA ARG A 15 27.28 -0.44 7.62
C ARG A 15 26.52 0.46 8.60
N LEU A 16 26.33 -0.01 9.84
CA LEU A 16 25.64 0.75 10.89
C LEU A 16 26.53 1.80 11.58
N GLN A 17 27.85 1.70 11.44
CA GLN A 17 28.82 2.54 12.17
C GLN A 17 29.45 3.66 11.31
N ILE A 18 29.35 3.56 9.98
CA ILE A 18 29.92 4.54 9.04
C ILE A 18 28.83 5.10 8.11
N THR A 19 29.13 6.20 7.43
CA THR A 19 28.19 6.79 6.48
C THR A 19 28.03 5.88 5.25
N ALA A 20 26.84 5.87 4.65
CA ALA A 20 26.53 5.06 3.46
C ALA A 20 27.55 5.28 2.33
N ALA A 21 27.90 6.54 2.03
CA ALA A 21 28.90 6.87 1.03
C ALA A 21 30.29 6.26 1.31
N THR A 22 30.72 6.23 2.58
CA THR A 22 32.02 5.61 2.95
C THR A 22 31.95 4.09 2.83
N TYR A 23 30.81 3.51 3.22
CA TYR A 23 30.57 2.08 3.12
C TYR A 23 30.62 1.61 1.66
N ASP A 24 29.85 2.25 0.79
CA ASP A 24 29.75 1.87 -0.63
C ASP A 24 31.09 2.03 -1.36
N ALA A 25 31.84 3.10 -1.05
CA ALA A 25 33.12 3.36 -1.68
C ALA A 25 34.25 2.40 -1.26
N HIS A 26 34.30 2.00 0.02
CA HIS A 26 35.49 1.34 0.57
C HIS A 26 35.24 -0.02 1.24
N VAL A 27 34.04 -0.27 1.79
CA VAL A 27 33.74 -1.47 2.59
C VAL A 27 32.89 -2.49 1.82
N ALA A 28 32.06 -2.05 0.87
CA ALA A 28 31.17 -2.95 0.12
C ALA A 28 31.93 -4.06 -0.63
N GLY A 29 33.17 -3.80 -1.08
CA GLY A 29 34.02 -4.77 -1.74
C GLY A 29 34.86 -5.66 -0.81
N LEU A 30 34.80 -5.46 0.51
CA LEU A 30 35.63 -6.19 1.48
C LEU A 30 35.19 -7.66 1.60
N ARG A 31 36.16 -8.57 1.45
CA ARG A 31 35.95 -10.02 1.51
C ARG A 31 36.74 -10.63 2.66
N LEU A 32 36.14 -11.58 3.37
CA LEU A 32 36.82 -12.36 4.41
C LEU A 32 37.45 -13.58 3.74
N ILE A 33 38.78 -13.62 3.72
CA ILE A 33 39.55 -14.73 3.13
C ILE A 33 39.74 -15.84 4.14
N GLU A 34 40.13 -15.48 5.36
CA GLU A 34 40.40 -16.43 6.44
C GLU A 34 39.87 -15.89 7.77
N ALA A 35 39.24 -16.75 8.55
CA ALA A 35 38.70 -16.45 9.87
C ALA A 35 39.29 -17.43 10.90
N GLY A 36 40.47 -17.10 11.40
CA GLY A 36 41.15 -17.85 12.45
C GLY A 36 40.76 -17.39 13.87
N PRO A 37 41.17 -18.14 14.91
CA PRO A 37 40.90 -17.79 16.30
C PRO A 37 41.68 -16.54 16.77
N GLU A 38 42.86 -16.27 16.20
CA GLU A 38 43.71 -15.14 16.60
C GLU A 38 43.88 -14.10 15.49
N ARG A 39 43.61 -14.48 14.24
CA ARG A 39 43.86 -13.65 13.06
C ARG A 39 42.75 -13.81 12.02
N TRP A 40 42.26 -12.68 11.53
CA TRP A 40 41.34 -12.62 10.39
C TRP A 40 42.04 -11.93 9.22
N LEU A 41 41.96 -12.53 8.03
CA LEU A 41 42.51 -11.97 6.80
C LEU A 41 41.38 -11.45 5.91
N LEU A 42 41.37 -10.16 5.66
CA LEU A 42 40.43 -9.47 4.78
C LEU A 42 41.13 -9.05 3.49
N ALA A 43 40.42 -9.12 2.37
CA ALA A 43 40.89 -8.65 1.08
C ALA A 43 39.99 -7.55 0.52
N THR A 44 40.60 -6.54 -0.09
CA THR A 44 39.89 -5.45 -0.79
C THR A 44 40.31 -5.38 -2.26
N PRO A 45 39.41 -5.02 -3.19
CA PRO A 45 39.72 -5.03 -4.63
C PRO A 45 40.56 -3.84 -5.10
N SER A 46 40.72 -2.80 -4.29
CA SER A 46 41.36 -1.54 -4.70
C SER A 46 42.42 -1.10 -3.69
N ALA A 47 43.57 -0.65 -4.21
CA ALA A 47 44.64 -0.09 -3.39
C ALA A 47 44.20 1.17 -2.65
N GLN A 48 43.32 1.98 -3.26
CA GLN A 48 42.75 3.15 -2.61
C GLN A 48 41.88 2.75 -1.42
N SER A 49 41.06 1.70 -1.58
CA SER A 49 40.26 1.18 -0.48
C SER A 49 41.14 0.57 0.62
N LEU A 50 42.24 -0.09 0.26
CA LEU A 50 43.21 -0.60 1.23
C LEU A 50 43.79 0.50 2.12
N GLU A 51 44.30 1.59 1.52
CA GLU A 51 44.84 2.74 2.24
C GLU A 51 43.80 3.36 3.19
N TRP A 52 42.55 3.49 2.73
CA TRP A 52 41.45 4.00 3.54
C TRP A 52 41.07 3.07 4.70
N LEU A 53 40.95 1.77 4.44
CA LEU A 53 40.61 0.77 5.45
C LEU A 53 41.71 0.64 6.51
N GLN A 54 42.97 0.81 6.13
CA GLN A 54 44.13 0.86 7.04
C GLN A 54 44.31 2.22 7.73
N SER A 55 43.46 3.21 7.45
CA SER A 55 43.55 4.51 8.12
C SER A 55 43.33 4.38 9.63
N PRO A 56 43.94 5.24 10.46
CA PRO A 56 43.75 5.24 11.92
C PRO A 56 42.31 5.43 12.39
N ARG A 57 41.40 5.81 11.48
CA ARG A 57 39.97 6.03 11.77
C ARG A 57 39.14 4.77 11.53
N LEU A 58 39.33 4.08 10.41
CA LEU A 58 38.50 2.93 10.03
C LEU A 58 39.04 1.60 10.57
N TYR A 59 40.37 1.44 10.60
CA TYR A 59 40.98 0.18 11.03
C TYR A 59 40.53 -0.25 12.44
N PRO A 60 40.49 0.62 13.47
CA PRO A 60 40.02 0.22 14.80
C PRO A 60 38.54 -0.19 14.84
N LEU A 61 37.71 0.35 13.95
CA LEU A 61 36.29 -0.03 13.85
C LEU A 61 36.13 -1.43 13.24
N ILE A 62 36.92 -1.74 12.21
CA ILE A 62 36.96 -3.06 11.58
C ILE A 62 37.45 -4.11 12.58
N GLU A 63 38.53 -3.81 13.29
CA GLU A 63 39.10 -4.69 14.31
C GLU A 63 38.11 -4.92 15.47
N ALA A 64 37.48 -3.85 15.99
CA ALA A 64 36.47 -3.99 17.05
C ALA A 64 35.23 -4.77 16.60
N ALA A 65 34.81 -4.62 15.34
CA ALA A 65 33.70 -5.40 14.78
C ALA A 65 34.07 -6.89 14.62
N ALA A 66 35.28 -7.19 14.14
CA ALA A 66 35.79 -8.56 14.03
C ALA A 66 35.93 -9.22 15.41
N GLN A 67 36.48 -8.53 16.41
CA GLN A 67 36.60 -9.01 17.80
C GLN A 67 35.24 -9.32 18.42
N ARG A 68 34.23 -8.46 18.18
CA ARG A 68 32.87 -8.70 18.67
C ARG A 68 32.26 -9.98 18.06
N LEU A 69 32.53 -10.25 16.78
CA LEU A 69 32.01 -11.43 16.09
C LEU A 69 32.78 -12.70 16.47
N ALA A 70 34.10 -12.61 16.65
CA ALA A 70 34.94 -13.72 17.08
C ALA A 70 34.68 -14.11 18.55
N GLY A 71 34.26 -13.17 19.39
CA GLY A 71 34.10 -13.37 20.84
C GLY A 71 35.42 -13.35 21.62
N GLU A 72 36.55 -13.23 20.92
CA GLU A 72 37.91 -13.21 21.46
C GLU A 72 38.74 -12.14 20.73
N PRO A 73 39.88 -11.69 21.31
CA PRO A 73 40.78 -10.76 20.66
C PRO A 73 41.37 -11.36 19.37
N VAL A 74 40.99 -10.80 18.22
CA VAL A 74 41.55 -11.12 16.91
C VAL A 74 42.30 -9.92 16.34
N THR A 75 43.41 -10.19 15.67
CA THR A 75 44.14 -9.24 14.84
C THR A 75 43.60 -9.29 13.40
N VAL A 76 43.26 -8.15 12.83
CA VAL A 76 42.74 -8.06 11.46
C VAL A 76 43.85 -7.63 10.51
N GLU A 77 44.18 -8.46 9.54
CA GLU A 77 45.07 -8.07 8.44
C GLU A 77 44.24 -7.79 7.19
N ILE A 78 44.48 -6.64 6.56
CA ILE A 78 43.80 -6.25 5.33
C ILE A 78 44.84 -6.19 4.22
N GLU A 79 44.61 -6.95 3.16
CA GLU A 79 45.50 -7.03 2.00
C GLU A 79 44.77 -6.64 0.70
N LEU A 80 45.53 -6.23 -0.30
CA LEU A 80 44.99 -6.08 -1.65
C LEU A 80 44.72 -7.49 -2.19
N ALA A 81 43.53 -7.73 -2.75
CA ALA A 81 43.23 -8.98 -3.42
C ALA A 81 44.28 -9.21 -4.53
N GLN A 82 45.26 -10.08 -4.28
CA GLN A 82 46.26 -10.41 -5.29
C GLN A 82 45.55 -11.16 -6.39
N ASN A 83 45.53 -10.59 -7.60
CA ASN A 83 44.96 -11.18 -8.82
C ASN A 83 45.72 -12.45 -9.29
N GLY A 84 46.44 -13.13 -8.40
CA GLY A 84 47.48 -14.09 -8.72
C GLY A 84 47.42 -15.34 -7.88
N ASN A 85 46.44 -16.19 -8.17
CA ASN A 85 46.64 -17.64 -8.30
C ASN A 85 45.42 -18.23 -9.01
N GLY A 86 45.48 -18.20 -10.34
CA GLY A 86 45.28 -19.32 -11.27
C GLY A 86 44.39 -20.52 -10.94
N HIS A 87 43.46 -20.43 -10.00
CA HIS A 87 42.17 -21.04 -10.23
C HIS A 87 41.45 -20.08 -11.17
N ASP A 88 41.39 -20.46 -12.44
CA ASP A 88 40.24 -20.18 -13.30
C ASP A 88 38.98 -20.72 -12.58
N LEU A 89 38.59 -20.07 -11.48
CA LEU A 89 37.19 -19.72 -11.33
C LEU A 89 37.00 -18.70 -12.43
N ALA A 90 36.73 -19.19 -13.65
CA ALA A 90 36.04 -18.42 -14.66
C ALA A 90 35.05 -17.58 -13.87
N ALA A 91 35.19 -16.24 -13.93
CA ALA A 91 34.23 -15.33 -13.30
C ALA A 91 32.88 -15.98 -13.60
N PRO A 92 32.17 -16.53 -12.57
CA PRO A 92 31.08 -17.47 -12.81
C PRO A 92 30.28 -16.82 -13.90
N GLU A 93 30.20 -17.47 -15.08
CA GLU A 93 29.53 -16.90 -16.24
C GLU A 93 28.30 -16.24 -15.66
N PRO A 94 28.21 -14.88 -15.71
CA PRO A 94 27.33 -14.14 -14.82
C PRO A 94 26.01 -14.88 -14.89
N ASP A 95 25.60 -15.48 -13.76
CA ASP A 95 24.52 -16.47 -13.74
C ASP A 95 23.47 -15.94 -14.70
N PRO A 96 23.14 -16.69 -15.77
CA PRO A 96 22.35 -16.15 -16.88
C PRO A 96 21.22 -15.38 -16.23
N MET A 97 21.21 -14.05 -16.43
CA MET A 97 20.37 -13.16 -15.62
C MET A 97 19.02 -13.86 -15.53
N PRO A 98 18.54 -14.17 -14.31
CA PRO A 98 17.36 -15.00 -14.15
C PRO A 98 16.31 -14.44 -15.09
N ASP A 99 15.79 -15.28 -15.98
CA ASP A 99 14.92 -14.88 -17.09
C ASP A 99 13.91 -13.89 -16.52
N ASP A 100 14.14 -12.61 -16.79
CA ASP A 100 13.46 -11.58 -16.05
C ASP A 100 11.99 -11.70 -16.43
N SER A 101 11.12 -11.83 -15.42
CA SER A 101 9.70 -11.91 -15.72
C SER A 101 9.32 -10.69 -16.58
N PRO A 102 8.34 -10.83 -17.49
CA PRO A 102 7.90 -9.68 -18.27
C PRO A 102 7.51 -8.49 -17.37
N GLY A 103 6.99 -8.77 -16.18
CA GLY A 103 6.73 -7.77 -15.14
C GLY A 103 7.99 -7.06 -14.66
N ALA A 104 9.08 -7.78 -14.38
CA ALA A 104 10.35 -7.20 -13.96
C ALA A 104 10.99 -6.34 -15.07
N ALA A 105 10.89 -6.79 -16.33
CA ALA A 105 11.35 -6.00 -17.48
C ALA A 105 10.60 -4.66 -17.58
N VAL A 106 9.26 -4.68 -17.46
CA VAL A 106 8.44 -3.46 -17.51
C VAL A 106 8.60 -2.59 -16.25
N ALA A 107 8.78 -3.18 -15.07
CA ALA A 107 9.01 -2.43 -13.83
C ALA A 107 10.35 -1.66 -13.84
N ARG A 108 11.36 -2.21 -14.53
CA ARG A 108 12.67 -1.58 -14.72
C ARG A 108 12.74 -0.66 -15.93
N ALA A 109 11.84 -0.79 -16.89
CA ALA A 109 11.61 0.22 -17.90
C ALA A 109 11.16 1.48 -17.15
N ASP A 110 12.13 2.28 -16.72
CA ASP A 110 11.93 3.37 -15.79
C ASP A 110 11.18 4.49 -16.53
N TYR A 111 9.86 4.30 -16.56
CA TYR A 111 8.85 5.19 -17.08
C TYR A 111 9.05 6.61 -16.56
N TYR A 112 9.69 6.80 -15.41
CA TYR A 112 9.95 8.12 -14.84
C TYR A 112 11.27 8.72 -15.33
N SER A 113 12.33 7.92 -15.47
CA SER A 113 13.60 8.38 -16.03
C SER A 113 13.48 8.82 -17.49
N ALA A 114 12.65 8.15 -18.30
CA ALA A 114 12.40 8.56 -19.69
C ALA A 114 11.76 9.96 -19.78
N TYR A 115 11.02 10.38 -18.75
CA TYR A 115 10.35 11.68 -18.68
C TYR A 115 11.15 12.77 -17.98
N PHE A 116 11.96 12.41 -16.98
CA PHE A 116 12.70 13.38 -16.17
C PHE A 116 14.19 13.44 -16.48
N GLY A 117 14.73 12.40 -17.12
CA GLY A 117 16.16 12.12 -17.24
C GLY A 117 16.69 12.19 -18.66
N GLY A 118 16.61 13.35 -19.32
CA GLY A 118 17.47 13.66 -20.45
C GLY A 118 18.53 14.67 -20.06
N LYS A 119 19.73 14.25 -19.61
CA LYS A 119 20.89 15.16 -19.52
C LYS A 119 21.13 15.75 -20.92
N GLY A 120 20.76 17.01 -21.12
CA GLY A 120 20.92 17.73 -22.39
C GLY A 120 19.67 17.91 -23.24
N LYS A 121 18.48 17.43 -22.82
CA LYS A 121 17.21 17.84 -23.44
C LYS A 121 16.52 18.86 -22.53
N PRO A 122 16.16 20.06 -23.01
CA PRO A 122 15.44 21.04 -22.21
C PRO A 122 14.15 20.39 -21.71
N ALA A 123 13.81 20.65 -20.45
CA ALA A 123 12.66 20.15 -19.71
C ALA A 123 11.30 20.59 -20.30
N ALA A 124 11.06 20.32 -21.59
CA ALA A 124 9.93 20.82 -22.37
C ALA A 124 8.77 19.81 -22.49
N ALA A 125 8.95 18.56 -22.06
CA ALA A 125 7.88 17.58 -21.93
C ALA A 125 8.11 16.84 -20.61
N GLY A 126 7.52 17.17 -19.48
CA GLY A 126 6.34 17.97 -19.20
C GLY A 126 5.71 17.26 -18.01
N TYR A 127 5.50 17.95 -16.90
CA TYR A 127 4.72 17.46 -15.75
C TYR A 127 3.30 17.02 -16.13
N ALA A 128 2.91 17.05 -17.41
CA ALA A 128 1.55 16.87 -17.91
C ALA A 128 1.17 15.41 -18.20
N MET A 129 2.08 14.52 -18.63
CA MET A 129 1.67 13.16 -19.03
C MET A 129 1.40 12.24 -17.83
N LEU A 130 2.13 12.41 -16.72
CA LEU A 130 1.94 11.58 -15.53
C LEU A 130 0.63 11.85 -14.80
N PRO A 131 0.22 13.12 -14.58
CA PRO A 131 -1.12 13.43 -14.16
C PRO A 131 -2.16 12.92 -15.14
N HIS A 132 -1.87 12.91 -16.44
CA HIS A 132 -2.82 12.45 -17.44
C HIS A 132 -3.07 10.95 -17.35
N TYR A 133 -2.03 10.12 -17.40
CA TYR A 133 -2.15 8.66 -17.24
C TYR A 133 -2.83 8.30 -15.91
N ALA A 134 -2.41 8.91 -14.81
CA ALA A 134 -3.04 8.69 -13.51
C ALA A 134 -4.52 9.11 -13.51
N SER A 135 -4.86 10.25 -14.11
CA SER A 135 -6.25 10.69 -14.22
C SER A 135 -7.10 9.81 -15.13
N GLN A 136 -6.51 9.23 -16.17
CA GLN A 136 -7.22 8.46 -17.19
C GLN A 136 -7.43 7.01 -16.77
N PHE A 137 -6.47 6.39 -16.07
CA PHE A 137 -6.50 4.95 -15.77
C PHE A 137 -6.49 4.65 -14.28
N TRP A 138 -5.66 5.32 -13.48
CA TRP A 138 -5.60 5.05 -12.03
C TRP A 138 -6.83 5.57 -11.26
N VAL A 139 -7.38 6.73 -11.64
CA VAL A 139 -8.62 7.25 -11.05
C VAL A 139 -9.80 6.30 -11.25
N PRO A 140 -10.12 5.81 -12.46
CA PRO A 140 -11.22 4.87 -12.62
C PRO A 140 -10.92 3.49 -12.01
N PHE A 141 -9.66 3.05 -12.00
CA PHE A 141 -9.26 1.79 -11.39
C PHE A 141 -9.45 1.79 -9.86
N LEU A 142 -8.84 2.76 -9.16
CA LEU A 142 -8.88 2.85 -7.69
C LEU A 142 -10.13 3.58 -7.16
N GLY A 143 -10.87 4.29 -8.02
CA GLY A 143 -12.02 5.10 -7.63
C GLY A 143 -11.69 6.09 -6.51
N ARG A 144 -12.32 5.91 -5.34
CA ARG A 144 -12.13 6.81 -4.19
C ARG A 144 -10.80 6.60 -3.47
N ALA A 145 -10.20 5.40 -3.53
CA ALA A 145 -8.87 5.18 -2.97
C ALA A 145 -7.80 6.04 -3.64
N PHE A 146 -7.97 6.40 -4.92
CA PHE A 146 -7.07 7.34 -5.59
C PHE A 146 -7.02 8.71 -4.89
N LEU A 147 -8.15 9.21 -4.42
CA LEU A 147 -8.21 10.50 -3.72
C LEU A 147 -7.47 10.43 -2.38
N LEU A 148 -7.58 9.30 -1.68
CA LEU A 148 -6.81 9.04 -0.47
C LEU A 148 -5.32 9.00 -0.78
N TRP A 149 -4.90 8.22 -1.78
CA TRP A 149 -3.50 8.16 -2.22
C TRP A 149 -2.95 9.55 -2.54
N LYS A 150 -3.65 10.32 -3.37
CA LYS A 150 -3.27 11.68 -3.74
C LYS A 150 -3.15 12.59 -2.53
N ARG A 151 -4.04 12.45 -1.54
CA ARG A 151 -4.00 13.26 -0.31
C ARG A 151 -2.82 12.88 0.57
N LEU A 152 -2.50 11.60 0.67
CA LEU A 152 -1.35 11.13 1.43
C LEU A 152 -0.03 11.53 0.74
N ASP A 153 0.06 11.45 -0.59
CA ASP A 153 1.25 11.88 -1.33
C ASP A 153 1.43 13.41 -1.35
N ALA A 154 0.36 14.20 -1.54
CA ALA A 154 0.43 15.66 -1.63
C ALA A 154 1.02 16.35 -0.39
N ASP A 155 0.97 15.70 0.77
CA ASP A 155 1.59 16.20 1.99
C ASP A 155 3.14 16.06 1.93
N SER A 156 3.72 15.37 0.93
CA SER A 156 5.16 15.28 0.65
C SER A 156 5.60 16.45 -0.24
N ARG A 157 6.41 17.37 0.32
CA ARG A 157 6.91 18.55 -0.40
C ARG A 157 8.09 18.26 -1.34
N VAL A 158 8.54 17.01 -1.42
CA VAL A 158 9.73 16.63 -2.19
C VAL A 158 9.37 16.57 -3.68
N ASP A 159 10.09 17.32 -4.51
CA ASP A 159 9.92 17.29 -5.97
C ASP A 159 10.12 15.87 -6.49
N LEU A 160 9.16 15.35 -7.26
CA LEU A 160 9.19 13.99 -7.83
C LEU A 160 10.47 13.72 -8.64
N LYS A 161 11.10 14.77 -9.18
CA LYS A 161 12.38 14.69 -9.91
C LYS A 161 13.59 14.35 -9.04
N GLN A 162 13.49 14.59 -7.73
CA GLN A 162 14.56 14.36 -6.76
C GLN A 162 14.28 13.13 -5.88
N VAL A 163 13.26 12.35 -6.24
CA VAL A 163 12.83 11.21 -5.46
C VAL A 163 13.73 10.04 -5.77
N GLU A 164 14.88 10.00 -5.09
CA GLU A 164 15.70 8.78 -4.99
C GLU A 164 14.90 7.67 -4.28
N ASN A 165 14.05 8.06 -3.32
CA ASN A 165 13.23 7.13 -2.53
C ASN A 165 11.77 7.14 -2.96
N ARG A 166 11.34 6.11 -3.67
CA ARG A 166 9.95 5.98 -4.20
C ARG A 166 8.87 5.94 -3.10
N TRP A 167 9.26 5.61 -1.87
CA TRP A 167 8.41 5.69 -0.68
C TRP A 167 8.44 7.06 -0.02
N SER A 168 7.30 7.51 0.51
CA SER A 168 7.27 8.65 1.43
C SER A 168 7.89 8.30 2.78
N ASP A 169 8.29 9.34 3.54
CA ASP A 169 8.59 9.18 4.96
C ASP A 169 7.40 8.56 5.71
N VAL A 170 7.70 7.80 6.77
CA VAL A 170 6.69 7.24 7.67
C VAL A 170 5.91 8.37 8.34
N ARG A 171 4.59 8.28 8.30
CA ARG A 171 3.70 9.23 8.97
C ARG A 171 2.80 8.55 9.97
N VAL A 172 2.69 9.13 11.15
CA VAL A 172 1.73 8.69 12.16
C VAL A 172 0.45 9.50 12.03
N ILE A 173 -0.67 8.85 11.72
CA ILE A 173 -1.98 9.46 11.55
C ILE A 173 -3.06 8.65 12.27
N THR A 174 -4.19 9.28 12.61
CA THR A 174 -5.37 8.57 13.11
C THR A 174 -6.43 8.49 12.03
N TYR A 175 -7.28 7.45 12.07
CA TYR A 175 -8.44 7.33 11.16
C TYR A 175 -9.32 8.59 11.14
N ARG A 176 -9.53 9.22 12.30
CA ARG A 176 -10.33 10.45 12.41
C ARG A 176 -9.65 11.62 11.70
N SER A 177 -8.35 11.79 11.89
CA SER A 177 -7.57 12.83 11.20
C SER A 177 -7.68 12.66 9.68
N LEU A 178 -7.53 11.42 9.21
CA LEU A 178 -7.63 11.10 7.79
C LEU A 178 -9.05 11.33 7.22
N ALA A 179 -10.09 10.93 7.96
CA ALA A 179 -11.48 11.20 7.60
C ALA A 179 -11.78 12.70 7.48
N ASN A 180 -11.30 13.48 8.45
CA ASN A 180 -11.46 14.94 8.42
C ASN A 180 -10.72 15.56 7.22
N LYS A 181 -9.48 15.11 6.93
CA LYS A 181 -8.70 15.58 5.77
C LYS A 181 -9.37 15.30 4.42
N LEU A 182 -10.18 14.24 4.33
CA LEU A 182 -10.90 13.82 3.12
C LEU A 182 -12.37 14.28 3.12
N ASN A 183 -12.80 15.01 4.14
CA ASN A 183 -14.19 15.40 4.34
C ASN A 183 -15.18 14.22 4.32
N TYR A 184 -14.78 13.09 4.92
CA TYR A 184 -15.66 11.94 5.09
C TYR A 184 -16.41 12.01 6.41
N PRO A 185 -17.71 11.69 6.42
CA PRO A 185 -18.51 11.77 7.64
C PRO A 185 -18.14 10.65 8.63
N HIS A 186 -17.55 9.56 8.16
CA HIS A 186 -17.20 8.39 8.98
C HIS A 186 -15.86 7.78 8.57
N THR A 187 -15.12 7.27 9.56
CA THR A 187 -13.83 6.58 9.36
C THR A 187 -13.95 5.25 8.61
N ARG A 188 -15.15 4.68 8.56
CA ARG A 188 -15.46 3.40 7.88
C ARG A 188 -15.24 3.41 6.37
N TYR A 189 -15.24 4.58 5.73
CA TYR A 189 -14.89 4.68 4.31
C TYR A 189 -13.38 4.47 4.07
N ILE A 190 -12.57 4.72 5.09
CA ILE A 190 -11.11 4.58 5.03
C ILE A 190 -10.71 3.20 5.54
N ALA A 191 -11.23 2.80 6.70
CA ALA A 191 -10.90 1.53 7.37
C ALA A 191 -11.65 0.32 6.81
N GLY A 192 -12.73 0.54 6.07
CA GLY A 192 -13.71 -0.47 5.70
C GLY A 192 -14.78 -0.67 6.78
N GLN A 193 -15.78 -1.50 6.48
CA GLN A 193 -16.83 -1.87 7.42
C GLN A 193 -17.48 -3.20 7.09
N THR A 194 -17.99 -3.87 8.13
CA THR A 194 -18.93 -4.97 7.94
C THR A 194 -20.31 -4.41 7.61
N LEU A 195 -20.89 -4.82 6.49
CA LEU A 195 -22.24 -4.44 6.08
C LEU A 195 -23.17 -5.64 6.08
N GLU A 196 -24.43 -5.40 6.39
CA GLU A 196 -25.48 -6.40 6.20
C GLU A 196 -25.80 -6.52 4.70
N CYS A 197 -25.93 -7.75 4.23
CA CYS A 197 -26.37 -8.02 2.87
C CYS A 197 -27.81 -7.53 2.67
N SER A 198 -28.08 -6.79 1.59
CA SER A 198 -29.42 -6.27 1.27
C SER A 198 -30.46 -7.38 1.09
N ALA A 199 -30.06 -8.56 0.60
CA ALA A 199 -30.95 -9.72 0.50
C ALA A 199 -31.35 -10.26 1.88
N SER A 200 -30.40 -10.31 2.83
CA SER A 200 -30.67 -10.70 4.22
C SER A 200 -31.65 -9.72 4.88
N GLY A 201 -31.40 -8.42 4.74
CA GLY A 201 -32.27 -7.38 5.31
C GLY A 201 -33.70 -7.44 4.74
N ARG A 202 -33.85 -7.63 3.43
CA ARG A 202 -35.16 -7.75 2.78
C ARG A 202 -35.92 -9.00 3.19
N ALA A 203 -35.28 -10.17 3.22
CA ALA A 203 -35.94 -11.41 3.63
C ALA A 203 -36.54 -11.30 5.03
N ILE A 204 -35.79 -10.73 5.97
CA ILE A 204 -36.28 -10.50 7.34
C ILE A 204 -37.41 -9.47 7.37
N ALA A 205 -37.30 -8.40 6.58
CA ALA A 205 -38.33 -7.35 6.55
C ALA A 205 -39.64 -7.79 5.89
N GLU A 206 -39.57 -8.62 4.86
CA GLU A 206 -40.72 -9.04 4.04
C GLU A 206 -41.34 -10.35 4.52
N ALA A 207 -40.52 -11.37 4.80
CA ALA A 207 -40.98 -12.71 5.17
C ALA A 207 -40.91 -12.98 6.68
N GLY A 208 -40.22 -12.15 7.45
CA GLY A 208 -39.94 -12.42 8.87
C GLY A 208 -38.92 -13.55 9.10
N GLU A 209 -38.45 -14.19 8.01
CA GLU A 209 -37.55 -15.34 8.03
C GLU A 209 -36.16 -14.95 7.50
N PRO A 210 -35.08 -15.53 8.06
CA PRO A 210 -33.73 -15.33 7.54
C PRO A 210 -33.55 -16.04 6.18
N ILE A 211 -32.63 -15.55 5.37
CA ILE A 211 -32.25 -16.27 4.14
C ILE A 211 -31.59 -17.62 4.49
N ALA A 212 -32.08 -18.70 3.89
CA ALA A 212 -31.57 -20.06 4.14
C ALA A 212 -30.10 -20.22 3.72
N GLN A 213 -29.66 -19.51 2.69
CA GLN A 213 -28.27 -19.44 2.22
C GLN A 213 -27.90 -18.00 1.93
N CYS A 214 -26.67 -17.59 2.27
CA CYS A 214 -26.24 -16.25 1.93
C CYS A 214 -26.20 -16.06 0.41
N CYS A 215 -26.45 -14.83 -0.07
CA CYS A 215 -26.58 -14.46 -1.47
C CYS A 215 -25.40 -14.81 -2.40
N LEU A 216 -24.27 -15.31 -1.89
CA LEU A 216 -23.03 -15.65 -2.62
C LEU A 216 -22.39 -14.50 -3.44
N ASN A 217 -23.02 -13.33 -3.49
CA ASN A 217 -22.59 -12.19 -4.31
C ASN A 217 -21.43 -11.39 -3.70
N HIS A 218 -21.00 -11.72 -2.48
CA HIS A 218 -19.93 -11.02 -1.77
C HIS A 218 -18.96 -12.05 -1.21
N ALA A 219 -17.67 -11.77 -1.16
CA ALA A 219 -16.69 -12.62 -0.48
C ALA A 219 -15.67 -11.72 0.24
N PRO A 220 -15.26 -12.03 1.48
CA PRO A 220 -15.70 -13.14 2.34
C PRO A 220 -17.04 -12.86 3.05
N ILE A 221 -17.88 -13.89 3.14
CA ILE A 221 -19.19 -13.84 3.81
C ILE A 221 -19.06 -14.32 5.25
N ARG A 222 -19.81 -13.69 6.17
CA ARG A 222 -20.00 -14.19 7.53
C ARG A 222 -21.47 -14.17 7.92
N THR A 223 -21.96 -15.26 8.48
CA THR A 223 -23.27 -15.30 9.15
C THR A 223 -23.08 -14.91 10.61
N LYS A 224 -23.89 -13.98 11.12
CA LYS A 224 -23.95 -13.65 12.54
C LYS A 224 -25.38 -13.77 13.03
N ILE A 225 -25.54 -14.22 14.27
CA ILE A 225 -26.83 -14.27 14.94
C ILE A 225 -27.14 -12.89 15.54
N ASP A 226 -28.34 -12.35 15.28
CA ASP A 226 -28.78 -11.08 15.85
C ASP A 226 -29.32 -11.25 17.29
N HIS A 227 -29.75 -10.16 17.91
CA HIS A 227 -30.29 -10.16 19.28
C HIS A 227 -31.65 -10.89 19.43
N GLN A 228 -32.28 -11.27 18.32
CA GLN A 228 -33.52 -12.05 18.27
C GLN A 228 -33.25 -13.51 17.86
N ASP A 229 -32.00 -13.95 17.96
CA ASP A 229 -31.55 -15.30 17.57
C ASP A 229 -31.75 -15.63 16.09
N ARG A 230 -31.81 -14.61 15.22
CA ARG A 230 -31.97 -14.80 13.76
C ARG A 230 -30.63 -14.69 13.05
N PRO A 231 -30.30 -15.63 12.14
CA PRO A 231 -29.11 -15.53 11.31
C PRO A 231 -29.24 -14.40 10.31
N ARG A 232 -28.23 -13.53 10.27
CA ARG A 232 -28.06 -12.44 9.30
C ARG A 232 -26.79 -12.63 8.50
N CYS A 233 -26.87 -12.39 7.20
CA CYS A 233 -25.69 -12.42 6.35
C CYS A 233 -24.98 -11.06 6.34
N TYR A 234 -23.69 -11.07 6.67
CA TYR A 234 -22.80 -9.92 6.62
C TYR A 234 -21.64 -10.16 5.67
N TYR A 235 -21.13 -9.09 5.08
CA TYR A 235 -19.93 -9.12 4.27
C TYR A 235 -19.01 -7.96 4.64
N TRP A 236 -17.73 -8.13 4.33
CA TRP A 236 -16.74 -7.08 4.49
C TRP A 236 -16.78 -6.15 3.28
N TYR A 237 -16.99 -4.86 3.54
CA TYR A 237 -16.84 -3.81 2.53
C TYR A 237 -15.46 -3.16 2.72
N THR A 238 -14.58 -3.42 1.76
CA THR A 238 -13.19 -2.97 1.71
C THR A 238 -13.11 -1.45 1.89
N GLY A 239 -12.16 -1.02 2.73
CA GLY A 239 -11.85 0.39 2.92
C GLY A 239 -10.81 0.88 1.93
N GLN A 240 -10.73 2.20 1.74
CA GLN A 240 -9.73 2.78 0.83
C GLN A 240 -8.28 2.46 1.20
N LEU A 241 -7.94 2.32 2.49
CA LEU A 241 -6.58 1.91 2.86
C LEU A 241 -6.30 0.47 2.44
N GLU A 242 -7.28 -0.42 2.55
CA GLU A 242 -7.14 -1.81 2.15
C GLU A 242 -7.04 -1.92 0.62
N GLU A 243 -7.82 -1.15 -0.14
CA GLU A 243 -7.68 -1.05 -1.60
C GLU A 243 -6.24 -0.64 -1.98
N LEU A 244 -5.70 0.42 -1.37
CA LEU A 244 -4.31 0.84 -1.64
C LEU A 244 -3.26 -0.18 -1.20
N TYR A 245 -3.51 -0.88 -0.09
CA TYR A 245 -2.60 -1.91 0.43
C TYR A 245 -2.57 -3.15 -0.47
N ASN A 246 -3.73 -3.57 -0.98
CA ASN A 246 -3.85 -4.71 -1.90
C ASN A 246 -3.09 -4.43 -3.20
N GLU A 247 -3.15 -3.19 -3.69
CA GLU A 247 -2.39 -2.71 -4.86
C GLU A 247 -0.92 -2.38 -4.55
N LYS A 248 -0.47 -2.60 -3.30
CA LYS A 248 0.91 -2.38 -2.82
C LYS A 248 1.36 -0.91 -2.85
N LEU A 249 0.41 0.02 -2.94
CA LEU A 249 0.66 1.46 -3.01
C LEU A 249 0.92 2.10 -1.65
N ILE A 250 0.66 1.38 -0.56
CA ILE A 250 0.96 1.84 0.80
C ILE A 250 1.61 0.73 1.63
N GLY A 251 2.53 1.14 2.51
CA GLY A 251 2.96 0.37 3.67
C GLY A 251 2.20 0.88 4.89
N ILE A 252 1.61 -0.02 5.68
CA ILE A 252 0.76 0.36 6.80
C ILE A 252 1.05 -0.51 8.02
N ASP A 253 1.30 0.14 9.15
CA ASP A 253 1.29 -0.48 10.47
C ASP A 253 0.24 0.20 11.36
N VAL A 254 -0.44 -0.59 12.20
CA VAL A 254 -1.55 -0.11 13.02
C VAL A 254 -1.31 -0.48 14.47
N GLU A 255 -0.96 0.53 15.25
CA GLU A 255 -0.73 0.41 16.68
C GLU A 255 -2.01 0.75 17.46
N LYS A 256 -2.39 -0.11 18.40
CA LYS A 256 -3.46 0.18 19.35
C LYS A 256 -2.88 0.88 20.59
N LYS A 257 -3.07 2.20 20.72
CA LYS A 257 -2.64 2.96 21.91
C LYS A 257 -3.69 2.91 23.01
N GLY A 258 -3.77 1.80 23.74
CA GLY A 258 -4.62 1.67 24.93
C GLY A 258 -5.88 0.82 24.75
N SER A 259 -6.76 0.84 25.76
CA SER A 259 -7.95 -0.05 25.82
C SER A 259 -9.15 0.46 25.02
N SER A 260 -9.17 1.74 24.64
CA SER A 260 -10.28 2.30 23.88
C SER A 260 -10.27 1.77 22.44
N PRO A 261 -11.43 1.37 21.88
CA PRO A 261 -11.55 1.06 20.45
C PRO A 261 -11.23 2.24 19.52
N ARG A 262 -11.08 3.46 20.05
CA ARG A 262 -10.83 4.68 19.26
C ARG A 262 -9.37 5.11 19.22
N SER A 263 -8.47 4.39 19.88
CA SER A 263 -7.08 4.83 20.06
C SER A 263 -6.09 4.15 19.13
N TYR A 264 -6.52 3.78 17.93
CA TYR A 264 -5.63 3.28 16.89
C TYR A 264 -4.84 4.44 16.26
N THR A 265 -3.52 4.31 16.26
CA THR A 265 -2.59 5.11 15.47
C THR A 265 -2.10 4.29 14.31
N ILE A 266 -2.02 4.91 13.14
CA ILE A 266 -1.61 4.27 11.89
C ILE A 266 -0.27 4.88 11.51
N GLN A 267 0.76 4.05 11.37
CA GLN A 267 1.97 4.43 10.68
C GLN A 267 1.78 4.10 9.20
N ILE A 268 1.97 5.08 8.32
CA ILE A 268 1.74 4.92 6.88
C ILE A 268 2.91 5.45 6.06
N GLN A 269 3.30 4.70 5.04
CA GLN A 269 4.16 5.11 3.95
C GLN A 269 3.41 4.95 2.63
N VAL A 270 3.69 5.82 1.67
CA VAL A 270 3.01 5.83 0.37
C VAL A 270 4.01 5.65 -0.74
N TRP A 271 3.69 4.78 -1.68
CA TRP A 271 4.41 4.66 -2.94
C TRP A 271 4.03 5.85 -3.83
N ARG A 272 4.99 6.71 -4.11
CA ARG A 272 4.74 8.04 -4.71
C ARG A 272 4.62 8.02 -6.23
N LEU A 273 5.13 6.96 -6.86
CA LEU A 273 5.25 6.85 -8.31
C LEU A 273 4.39 5.70 -8.83
N LEU A 274 3.13 5.98 -9.17
CA LEU A 274 2.20 4.99 -9.70
C LEU A 274 2.71 4.35 -11.01
N PRO A 275 2.96 3.03 -11.04
CA PRO A 275 3.41 2.37 -12.26
C PRO A 275 2.33 2.35 -13.35
N ILE A 276 2.67 1.89 -14.55
CA ILE A 276 1.66 1.50 -15.52
C ILE A 276 0.80 0.35 -14.92
N LEU A 277 -0.47 0.29 -15.31
CA LEU A 277 -1.35 -0.79 -14.88
C LEU A 277 -0.90 -2.11 -15.53
N THR A 278 -1.02 -3.21 -14.79
CA THR A 278 -0.82 -4.57 -15.31
C THR A 278 -2.01 -5.01 -16.15
N PRO A 279 -1.88 -6.06 -17.00
CA PRO A 279 -3.02 -6.65 -17.69
C PRO A 279 -4.15 -7.07 -16.74
N HIS A 280 -3.79 -7.58 -15.55
CA HIS A 280 -4.76 -7.92 -14.52
C HIS A 280 -5.59 -6.71 -14.07
N GLN A 281 -4.94 -5.59 -13.77
CA GLN A 281 -5.61 -4.35 -13.35
C GLN A 281 -6.42 -3.72 -14.49
N VAL A 282 -5.89 -3.72 -15.71
CA VAL A 282 -6.61 -3.24 -16.91
C VAL A 282 -7.87 -4.06 -17.15
N GLY A 283 -7.83 -5.38 -16.95
CA GLY A 283 -9.00 -6.25 -17.06
C GLY A 283 -10.15 -5.90 -16.09
N GLN A 284 -9.88 -5.12 -15.03
CA GLN A 284 -10.89 -4.63 -14.09
C GLN A 284 -11.51 -3.29 -14.52
N LEU A 285 -10.93 -2.61 -15.52
CA LEU A 285 -11.50 -1.40 -16.10
C LEU A 285 -12.70 -1.73 -17.01
N ASN A 286 -13.51 -0.71 -17.35
CA ASN A 286 -14.52 -0.88 -18.38
C ASN A 286 -13.89 -1.07 -19.78
N GLY A 287 -14.66 -1.63 -20.73
CA GLY A 287 -14.14 -1.99 -22.05
C GLY A 287 -13.56 -0.81 -22.85
N ASP A 288 -14.12 0.38 -22.73
CA ASP A 288 -13.63 1.57 -23.43
C ASP A 288 -12.26 2.00 -22.89
N LEU A 289 -12.08 2.00 -21.57
CA LEU A 289 -10.81 2.32 -20.93
C LEU A 289 -9.73 1.26 -21.18
N GLN A 290 -10.11 -0.01 -21.36
CA GLN A 290 -9.17 -1.05 -21.79
C GLN A 290 -8.63 -0.75 -23.20
N GLN A 291 -9.50 -0.35 -24.14
CA GLN A 291 -9.10 0.04 -25.49
C GLN A 291 -8.29 1.35 -25.51
N ASP A 292 -8.64 2.32 -24.68
CA ASP A 292 -7.85 3.55 -24.50
C ASP A 292 -6.46 3.24 -23.94
N HIS A 293 -6.37 2.31 -22.98
CA HIS A 293 -5.09 1.90 -22.40
C HIS A 293 -4.20 1.20 -23.42
N GLN A 294 -4.77 0.30 -24.23
CA GLN A 294 -4.06 -0.31 -25.35
C GLN A 294 -3.54 0.73 -26.34
N ARG A 295 -4.38 1.68 -26.79
CA ARG A 295 -3.95 2.75 -27.69
C ARG A 295 -2.85 3.60 -27.08
N TRP A 296 -2.94 3.90 -25.78
CA TRP A 296 -1.89 4.61 -25.08
C TRP A 296 -0.57 3.83 -25.09
N LEU A 297 -0.59 2.51 -24.89
CA LEU A 297 0.59 1.65 -25.00
C LEU A 297 1.16 1.62 -26.41
N GLU A 298 0.33 1.59 -27.44
CA GLU A 298 0.77 1.67 -28.84
C GLU A 298 1.42 3.03 -29.18
N ASP A 299 0.85 4.12 -28.68
CA ASP A 299 1.32 5.49 -28.95
C ASP A 299 2.59 5.87 -28.18
N PHE A 300 2.72 5.36 -26.94
CA PHE A 300 3.75 5.80 -26.00
C PHE A 300 4.67 4.68 -25.50
N GLY A 301 4.28 3.41 -25.57
CA GLY A 301 5.03 2.27 -25.00
C GLY A 301 6.48 2.20 -25.49
N ASP A 302 6.70 2.30 -26.80
CA ASP A 302 8.04 2.30 -27.40
C ASP A 302 8.94 3.41 -26.86
N ARG A 303 8.38 4.61 -26.62
CA ARG A 303 9.12 5.76 -26.08
C ARG A 303 9.55 5.56 -24.63
N LEU A 304 8.89 4.62 -23.95
CA LEU A 304 9.08 4.28 -22.55
C LEU A 304 9.86 2.98 -22.38
N GLY A 305 10.25 2.34 -23.49
CA GLY A 305 10.90 1.03 -23.47
C GLY A 305 9.96 -0.10 -23.05
N ILE A 306 8.64 0.08 -23.20
CA ILE A 306 7.63 -0.92 -22.88
C ILE A 306 7.25 -1.61 -24.19
N ASP A 307 7.68 -2.86 -24.34
CA ASP A 307 7.18 -3.73 -25.40
C ASP A 307 5.75 -4.17 -25.07
N TYR A 308 4.81 -3.93 -25.98
CA TYR A 308 3.40 -4.30 -25.78
C TYR A 308 3.22 -5.81 -25.61
N ALA A 309 3.92 -6.62 -26.41
CA ALA A 309 3.83 -8.07 -26.32
C ALA A 309 4.35 -8.59 -24.98
N GLY A 310 5.50 -8.06 -24.54
CA GLY A 310 6.03 -8.27 -23.18
C GLY A 310 5.05 -7.84 -22.09
N TRP A 311 4.45 -6.66 -22.21
CA TRP A 311 3.48 -6.16 -21.23
C TRP A 311 2.25 -7.06 -21.11
N GLN A 312 1.72 -7.59 -22.22
CA GLN A 312 0.58 -8.51 -22.19
C GLN A 312 0.89 -9.83 -21.47
N CYS A 313 2.17 -10.22 -21.40
CA CYS A 313 2.62 -11.45 -20.74
C CYS A 313 2.81 -11.30 -19.22
N ILE A 314 2.63 -10.10 -18.67
CA ILE A 314 2.71 -9.84 -17.22
C ILE A 314 1.58 -10.60 -16.52
N THR A 315 1.96 -11.46 -15.57
CA THR A 315 1.01 -12.25 -14.77
C THR A 315 0.85 -11.72 -13.35
N GLU A 316 1.78 -10.84 -12.95
CA GLU A 316 1.81 -10.22 -11.65
C GLU A 316 0.64 -9.25 -11.47
N PRO A 317 -0.03 -9.24 -10.30
CA PRO A 317 -1.18 -8.38 -10.08
C PRO A 317 -0.78 -6.89 -10.01
N SER A 318 0.42 -6.59 -9.51
CA SER A 318 0.95 -5.22 -9.39
C SER A 318 2.44 -5.20 -9.73
N LEU A 319 2.88 -4.14 -10.41
CA LEU A 319 4.30 -3.92 -10.72
C LEU A 319 5.10 -3.34 -9.55
N VAL A 320 4.43 -2.81 -8.52
CA VAL A 320 5.10 -2.12 -7.42
C VAL A 320 6.09 -3.03 -6.70
N ASP A 321 5.74 -4.31 -6.53
CA ASP A 321 6.60 -5.29 -5.85
C ASP A 321 7.88 -5.61 -6.63
N LEU A 322 7.90 -5.32 -7.94
CA LEU A 322 9.01 -5.60 -8.86
C LEU A 322 9.88 -4.37 -9.12
N MET A 323 9.52 -3.22 -8.54
CA MET A 323 10.21 -1.96 -8.75
C MET A 323 11.40 -1.81 -7.80
N ASP A 324 12.52 -1.28 -8.32
CA ASP A 324 13.72 -1.00 -7.52
C ASP A 324 13.39 -0.13 -6.29
N GLY A 325 13.99 -0.46 -5.14
CA GLY A 325 13.74 0.22 -3.87
C GLY A 325 12.48 -0.28 -3.16
N TYR A 326 11.69 -1.19 -3.73
CA TYR A 326 10.51 -1.69 -3.04
C TYR A 326 10.89 -2.50 -1.80
N HIS A 327 11.70 -3.55 -1.97
CA HIS A 327 12.04 -4.50 -0.89
C HIS A 327 12.87 -3.87 0.23
N GLU A 328 13.75 -2.93 -0.09
CA GLU A 328 14.64 -2.27 0.88
C GLU A 328 13.89 -1.38 1.88
N TYR A 329 12.76 -0.83 1.43
CA TYR A 329 11.98 0.16 2.17
C TYR A 329 10.65 -0.37 2.69
N LYS A 330 10.29 -1.61 2.37
CA LYS A 330 9.06 -2.28 2.82
C LYS A 330 9.14 -2.70 4.29
N GLN A 331 9.46 -1.78 5.19
CA GLN A 331 9.77 -2.05 6.61
C GLN A 331 8.52 -2.10 7.51
N LEU A 332 7.34 -1.73 7.01
CA LEU A 332 6.07 -1.69 7.77
C LEU A 332 5.05 -2.76 7.32
N THR A 333 5.51 -3.88 6.76
CA THR A 333 4.61 -4.85 6.08
C THR A 333 4.69 -6.27 6.61
N GLU A 334 4.90 -6.43 7.93
CA GLU A 334 4.41 -7.68 8.51
C GLU A 334 2.99 -7.93 7.98
N PRO A 335 2.64 -9.16 7.58
CA PRO A 335 1.35 -9.43 7.00
C PRO A 335 0.31 -9.01 8.02
N HIS A 336 -0.21 -7.79 7.85
CA HIS A 336 -1.47 -7.38 8.41
C HIS A 336 -2.47 -8.25 7.68
N THR A 337 -2.60 -9.46 8.19
CA THR A 337 -3.86 -10.14 8.15
C THR A 337 -4.80 -9.11 8.76
N PHE A 338 -5.69 -8.56 7.93
CA PHE A 338 -6.94 -8.00 8.40
C PHE A 338 -7.71 -9.16 9.03
N ALA A 339 -7.15 -9.71 10.10
CA ALA A 339 -7.70 -10.78 10.86
C ALA A 339 -9.06 -10.27 11.30
N ALA A 340 -10.01 -11.20 11.30
CA ALA A 340 -11.40 -11.00 11.69
C ALA A 340 -11.65 -10.06 12.87
N ASP A 341 -10.66 -9.93 13.76
CA ASP A 341 -10.68 -9.21 15.02
C ASP A 341 -10.38 -7.71 14.90
N PHE A 342 -9.78 -7.26 13.79
CA PHE A 342 -9.46 -5.84 13.54
C PHE A 342 -10.72 -4.96 13.35
N LEU A 343 -11.85 -5.58 12.98
CA LEU A 343 -12.98 -4.88 12.37
C LEU A 343 -14.30 -5.02 13.14
N SER A 344 -14.28 -5.77 14.24
CA SER A 344 -15.20 -5.53 15.35
C SER A 344 -14.68 -4.35 16.18
N LEU A 345 -14.70 -3.13 15.61
CA LEU A 345 -15.01 -2.01 16.48
C LEU A 345 -16.34 -2.38 17.11
N PRO A 346 -16.46 -2.53 18.43
CA PRO A 346 -17.76 -2.70 19.02
C PRO A 346 -18.54 -1.45 18.61
N CYS A 347 -19.45 -1.62 17.66
CA CYS A 347 -20.52 -0.70 17.44
C CYS A 347 -21.33 -0.80 18.73
N GLN A 348 -20.88 -0.14 19.80
CA GLN A 348 -21.69 0.05 20.98
C GLN A 348 -22.86 0.87 20.47
N SER A 349 -23.95 0.14 20.20
CA SER A 349 -25.29 0.68 20.28
C SER A 349 -25.29 1.62 21.48
N ARG A 350 -25.48 2.90 21.18
CA ARG A 350 -25.61 3.95 22.18
C ARG A 350 -26.98 3.79 22.85
N ILE A 351 -27.23 2.65 23.48
CA ILE A 351 -28.45 2.35 24.25
C ILE A 351 -28.02 1.51 25.45
N GLY A 352 -27.35 2.18 26.38
CA GLY A 352 -27.37 1.76 27.78
C GLY A 352 -28.55 2.47 28.46
N TYR A 353 -29.77 2.06 28.15
CA TYR A 353 -30.85 2.19 29.12
C TYR A 353 -30.97 0.85 29.81
N SER A 354 -30.44 0.80 31.03
CA SER A 354 -30.96 -0.12 32.03
C SER A 354 -32.43 0.24 32.23
N LEU A 355 -33.33 -0.60 31.74
CA LEU A 355 -34.70 -0.60 32.21
C LEU A 355 -34.86 -1.85 33.05
N ALA A 356 -34.92 -1.61 34.36
CA ALA A 356 -35.57 -2.48 35.30
C ALA A 356 -36.98 -2.81 34.79
N GLU A 357 -37.40 -4.02 35.14
CA GLU A 357 -38.70 -4.63 34.86
C GLU A 357 -39.85 -3.62 34.92
N SER A 358 -40.57 -3.49 33.81
CA SER A 358 -41.90 -2.91 33.78
C SER A 358 -42.69 -3.57 32.65
N SER A 359 -43.53 -4.53 33.02
CA SER A 359 -44.57 -5.08 32.18
C SER A 359 -45.60 -4.00 31.88
N VAL A 360 -45.73 -3.58 30.63
CA VAL A 360 -46.88 -2.79 30.16
C VAL A 360 -47.50 -3.52 28.98
N ILE A 361 -48.74 -3.95 29.17
CA ILE A 361 -49.61 -4.53 28.15
C ILE A 361 -50.02 -3.39 27.21
N ALA A 362 -49.65 -3.48 25.94
CA ALA A 362 -50.09 -2.53 24.92
C ALA A 362 -51.54 -2.85 24.49
N THR A 363 -52.42 -1.85 24.54
CA THR A 363 -53.79 -1.94 24.03
C THR A 363 -53.88 -1.57 22.54
N PRO A 364 -54.92 -2.05 21.82
CA PRO A 364 -55.05 -1.90 20.36
C PRO A 364 -55.31 -0.47 19.84
N GLU A 365 -55.45 0.53 20.72
CA GLU A 365 -55.78 1.91 20.32
C GLU A 365 -54.58 2.72 19.81
N SER A 366 -53.33 2.36 20.17
CA SER A 366 -52.14 3.10 19.75
C SER A 366 -51.75 2.90 18.27
N GLN A 367 -52.30 1.88 17.61
CA GLN A 367 -52.06 1.64 16.18
C GLN A 367 -52.92 2.51 15.25
N LYS A 368 -54.06 3.04 15.72
CA LYS A 368 -54.94 3.90 14.90
C LYS A 368 -54.43 5.35 14.81
N GLU A 369 -53.79 5.88 15.85
CA GLU A 369 -53.24 7.25 15.81
C GLU A 369 -51.97 7.34 14.95
N ALA A 370 -51.16 6.27 14.88
CA ALA A 370 -49.96 6.23 14.04
C ALA A 370 -50.27 6.20 12.53
N GLN A 371 -51.40 5.60 12.11
CA GLN A 371 -51.80 5.59 10.70
C GLN A 371 -52.37 6.95 10.24
N GLY A 372 -53.05 7.69 11.12
CA GLY A 372 -53.56 9.04 10.80
C GLY A 372 -52.45 10.07 10.58
N SER A 373 -51.37 10.01 11.35
CA SER A 373 -50.23 10.95 11.23
C SER A 373 -49.43 10.78 9.93
N VAL A 374 -49.30 9.55 9.43
CA VAL A 374 -48.56 9.27 8.19
C VAL A 374 -49.34 9.73 6.96
N ILE A 375 -50.67 9.61 6.97
CA ILE A 375 -51.53 10.06 5.84
C ILE A 375 -51.49 11.60 5.73
N ALA A 376 -51.60 12.32 6.85
CA ALA A 376 -51.52 13.78 6.85
C ALA A 376 -50.16 14.32 6.35
N THR A 377 -49.08 13.58 6.61
CA THR A 377 -47.73 13.96 6.15
C THR A 377 -47.57 13.77 4.64
N LEU A 378 -48.20 12.73 4.06
CA LEU A 378 -48.15 12.45 2.62
C LEU A 378 -49.01 13.42 1.79
N GLU A 379 -50.14 13.87 2.33
CA GLU A 379 -50.99 14.89 1.67
C GLU A 379 -50.29 16.26 1.64
N SER A 380 -49.66 16.67 2.74
CA SER A 380 -48.86 17.90 2.79
C SER A 380 -47.68 17.89 1.80
N GLN A 381 -47.04 16.73 1.59
CA GLN A 381 -45.97 16.60 0.59
C GLN A 381 -46.48 16.68 -0.85
N LYS A 382 -47.68 16.15 -1.15
CA LYS A 382 -48.30 16.27 -2.48
C LYS A 382 -48.66 17.71 -2.82
N GLU A 383 -49.19 18.48 -1.88
CA GLU A 383 -49.51 19.89 -2.08
C GLU A 383 -48.24 20.73 -2.32
N ALA A 384 -47.17 20.45 -1.57
CA ALA A 384 -45.87 21.10 -1.78
C ALA A 384 -45.28 20.80 -3.17
N GLN A 385 -45.42 19.56 -3.66
CA GLN A 385 -44.96 19.19 -5.01
C GLN A 385 -45.79 19.85 -6.13
N GLY A 386 -47.11 19.98 -5.95
CA GLY A 386 -47.97 20.68 -6.91
C GLY A 386 -47.62 22.16 -7.06
N SER A 387 -47.29 22.83 -5.95
CA SER A 387 -46.88 24.24 -5.93
C SER A 387 -45.55 24.49 -6.68
N VAL A 388 -44.59 23.57 -6.55
CA VAL A 388 -43.30 23.67 -7.23
C VAL A 388 -43.46 23.50 -8.75
N ILE A 389 -44.33 22.60 -9.20
CA ILE A 389 -44.59 22.38 -10.63
C ILE A 389 -45.26 23.62 -11.25
N ALA A 390 -46.27 24.19 -10.59
CA ALA A 390 -46.93 25.40 -11.06
C ALA A 390 -45.97 26.61 -11.15
N THR A 391 -45.01 26.71 -10.23
CA THR A 391 -43.99 27.77 -10.25
C THR A 391 -43.01 27.61 -11.41
N LEU A 392 -42.64 26.37 -11.75
CA LEU A 392 -41.73 26.07 -12.86
C LEU A 392 -42.39 26.26 -14.24
N GLU A 393 -43.70 26.03 -14.34
CA GLU A 393 -44.47 26.31 -15.56
C GLU A 393 -44.67 27.82 -15.77
N SER A 394 -44.95 28.57 -14.70
CA SER A 394 -45.04 30.02 -14.74
C SER A 394 -43.74 30.70 -15.21
N GLN A 395 -42.58 30.12 -14.94
CA GLN A 395 -41.28 30.65 -15.37
C GLN A 395 -40.94 30.34 -16.84
N LYS A 396 -41.65 29.40 -17.49
CA LYS A 396 -41.42 29.08 -18.91
C LYS A 396 -42.17 29.99 -19.88
N GLU A 397 -43.15 30.76 -19.40
CA GLU A 397 -44.00 31.61 -20.24
C GLU A 397 -43.64 33.11 -20.17
N ALA A 398 -42.57 33.48 -19.45
CA ALA A 398 -42.06 34.85 -19.45
C ALA A 398 -41.05 35.05 -20.61
N PRO A 399 -41.31 35.98 -21.56
CA PRO A 399 -40.44 36.24 -22.71
C PRO A 399 -39.11 36.93 -22.35
#